data_AF-A0A1B0FAV7-F1
#
_entry.id   AF-A0A1B0FAV7-F1
#
_cell.length_a   1.000
_cell.length_b   1.000
_cell.length_c   1.000
_cell.angle_alpha   90.00
_cell.angle_beta   90.00
_cell.angle_gamma   90.00
#
_symmetry.space_group_name_H-M   'P 1'
#
loop_
_entity.id
_entity.type
_entity.pdbx_description
1 polymer ?
#
loop_
_entity_poly.entity_id
_entity_poly.type
_entity_poly.pdbx_seq_one_letter_code
_entity_poly.pdbx_strand_id
1 'polypeptide(L)'
;MSSGKCDCLVGVPTGPTLASTCGGNAFMLFMGLLEVFVRSQCDLEDPCGRASSRFRSEPDYEYDFIVVGGGSAGSVVASRLSEIPQWKVLLIEAGGDEPVGAQIPSMFLNFIGSDIDWRYNTEPEKMACLSAEEQRCYWPRGKVLGGTSVLNGMMYIRGNPEDYDDWSAMGNPGWSYKEVLPFFMKSEDNQQLNEVGTEYHAKGGLMPVSRFPYNPPLSYAILKGGEEMGYSVNDLNGRNTTGFMIAQMTSRNGIRWSSARSFLRPARHRNNLHILLNTTVTKVLIQPNSKTVLGVEVIDQYGSMRKILVKKEVIVSGGAVNSPQILLLSGVGPKEDLKKVGVRSVHDLPGVGKNLHNHVAYFTNFFIDDADTAPLNWATAMEYLLFRDGLMSGTGVSDVTAKMTTRYADRPGVPDIQYYFGGYLASCARTGQVGELLSNNSRSIQIFPAVLNPKSRGYITLTSSDPLDPPKIVANYLTDERDVKVLIEGIKFAIKLSQTSPLRQYGMRLDRTVAEGCESFTFGTEAYWECAVRQNTGPENHQAGSCKMGPGHDPMAVVDHELRVHGIRGLRVMDTSIMPKVTAGNTHAPAVMIAERGSYLVKRAWGGKV
;
A
#
# COMPACT_ATOMS: atom_id res chain seq x y z
N MET A 1 27.92 19.88 8.35
CA MET A 1 28.22 18.67 7.56
C MET A 1 29.21 17.81 8.33
N SER A 2 28.73 16.92 9.18
CA SER A 2 29.52 15.78 9.63
C SER A 2 29.34 14.73 8.54
N SER A 3 30.34 14.52 7.69
CA SER A 3 30.45 13.29 6.92
C SER A 3 30.77 12.17 7.90
N GLY A 4 29.79 11.81 8.73
CA GLY A 4 29.91 10.74 9.69
C GLY A 4 30.15 9.47 8.90
N LYS A 5 31.29 8.82 9.11
CA LYS A 5 31.46 7.43 8.69
C LYS A 5 30.23 6.67 9.20
N CYS A 6 29.56 5.92 8.33
CA CYS A 6 28.54 5.01 8.83
C CYS A 6 29.27 4.03 9.76
N ASP A 7 28.89 3.97 11.03
CA ASP A 7 29.58 3.13 12.04
C ASP A 7 29.50 1.61 11.75
N CYS A 8 28.83 1.23 10.66
CA CYS A 8 28.73 -0.13 10.13
C CYS A 8 29.15 -0.17 8.65
N LEU A 9 29.72 -1.31 8.24
CA LEU A 9 30.07 -1.55 6.84
C LEU A 9 28.82 -1.53 5.96
N VAL A 10 28.90 -0.78 4.86
CA VAL A 10 27.90 -0.83 3.79
C VAL A 10 28.00 -2.20 3.12
N GLY A 11 26.88 -2.94 3.14
CA GLY A 11 26.81 -4.28 2.57
C GLY A 11 26.73 -4.29 1.04
N VAL A 12 26.58 -5.50 0.48
CA VAL A 12 26.22 -5.69 -0.92
C VAL A 12 24.86 -5.02 -1.17
N PRO A 13 24.66 -4.32 -2.31
CA PRO A 13 23.36 -3.73 -2.64
C PRO A 13 22.23 -4.73 -2.48
N THR A 14 21.15 -4.32 -1.82
CA THR A 14 19.94 -5.13 -1.66
C THR A 14 18.93 -4.76 -2.73
N GLY A 15 18.46 -5.75 -3.50
CA GLY A 15 17.42 -5.54 -4.50
C GLY A 15 17.87 -4.78 -5.76
N PRO A 16 16.91 -4.32 -6.59
CA PRO A 16 17.16 -3.60 -7.83
C PRO A 16 17.87 -2.26 -7.61
N THR A 17 18.78 -1.92 -8.51
CA THR A 17 19.45 -0.60 -8.54
C THR A 17 18.57 0.46 -9.19
N LEU A 18 18.79 1.74 -8.89
CA LEU A 18 18.10 2.84 -9.58
C LEU A 18 18.24 2.75 -11.11
N ALA A 19 19.43 2.40 -11.62
CA ALA A 19 19.67 2.23 -13.05
C ALA A 19 18.80 1.14 -13.68
N SER A 20 18.67 -0.03 -13.02
CA SER A 20 17.83 -1.13 -13.52
C SER A 20 16.33 -0.83 -13.51
N THR A 21 15.89 0.19 -12.77
CA THR A 21 14.48 0.55 -12.65
C THR A 21 13.98 1.56 -13.68
N CYS A 22 14.88 2.25 -14.38
CA CYS A 22 14.55 3.22 -15.43
C CYS A 22 14.86 2.59 -16.80
N GLY A 23 13.81 2.24 -17.57
CA GLY A 23 13.88 1.31 -18.70
C GLY A 23 14.94 1.58 -19.78
N GLY A 24 15.96 0.70 -19.85
CA GLY A 24 16.91 0.60 -20.97
C GLY A 24 18.27 1.27 -20.73
N ASN A 25 19.24 0.97 -21.61
CA ASN A 25 20.64 1.39 -21.47
C ASN A 25 20.84 2.91 -21.37
N ALA A 26 19.89 3.70 -21.86
CA ALA A 26 19.96 5.16 -21.87
C ALA A 26 20.00 5.79 -20.46
N PHE A 27 19.52 5.10 -19.43
CA PHE A 27 19.49 5.61 -18.05
C PHE A 27 20.71 5.19 -17.21
N MET A 28 21.50 4.23 -17.70
CA MET A 28 22.51 3.52 -16.91
C MET A 28 23.58 4.45 -16.32
N LEU A 29 24.07 5.43 -17.08
CA LEU A 29 25.18 6.27 -16.64
C LEU A 29 24.76 7.22 -15.50
N PHE A 30 23.72 8.02 -15.73
CA PHE A 30 23.28 9.00 -14.75
C PHE A 30 22.69 8.31 -13.50
N MET A 31 21.75 7.38 -13.69
CA MET A 31 21.12 6.69 -12.57
C MET A 31 22.10 5.80 -11.79
N GLY A 32 23.08 5.20 -12.48
CA GLY A 32 24.14 4.41 -11.83
C GLY A 32 25.07 5.26 -10.99
N LEU A 33 25.44 6.46 -11.46
CA LEU A 33 26.24 7.39 -10.66
C LEU A 33 25.44 7.96 -9.49
N LEU A 34 24.16 8.27 -9.70
CA LEU A 34 23.26 8.71 -8.64
C LEU A 34 23.14 7.66 -7.52
N GLU A 35 23.00 6.37 -7.88
CA GLU A 35 22.99 5.26 -6.92
C GLU A 35 24.23 5.27 -6.01
N VAL A 36 25.42 5.49 -6.57
CA VAL A 36 26.67 5.56 -5.79
C VAL A 36 26.60 6.69 -4.75
N PHE A 37 26.12 7.87 -5.14
CA PHE A 37 25.97 8.99 -4.20
C PHE A 37 24.89 8.70 -3.14
N VAL A 38 23.75 8.14 -3.53
CA VAL A 38 22.67 7.77 -2.62
C VAL A 38 23.17 6.77 -1.56
N ARG A 39 23.91 5.74 -1.97
CA ARG A 39 24.51 4.73 -1.07
C ARG A 39 25.57 5.28 -0.13
N SER A 40 26.20 6.40 -0.48
CA SER A 40 27.17 7.07 0.38
C SER A 40 26.52 7.84 1.54
N GLN A 41 25.19 8.02 1.51
CA GLN A 41 24.45 8.74 2.54
C GLN A 41 24.00 7.80 3.66
N CYS A 42 24.55 7.93 4.86
CA CYS A 42 24.25 6.98 5.95
C CYS A 42 22.79 6.98 6.42
N ASP A 43 22.09 8.09 6.32
CA ASP A 43 20.66 8.21 6.65
C ASP A 43 19.74 7.57 5.60
N LEU A 44 20.19 7.42 4.35
CA LEU A 44 19.50 6.65 3.32
C LEU A 44 19.92 5.18 3.37
N GLU A 45 21.21 4.89 3.33
CA GLU A 45 21.69 3.50 3.33
C GLU A 45 21.32 2.77 4.63
N ASP A 46 21.41 3.47 5.77
CA ASP A 46 21.15 2.96 7.13
C ASP A 46 21.76 1.56 7.38
N PRO A 47 23.07 1.36 7.12
CA PRO A 47 23.67 0.03 7.13
C PRO A 47 23.58 -0.65 8.51
N CYS A 48 23.56 0.14 9.59
CA CYS A 48 23.41 -0.37 10.96
C CYS A 48 21.98 -0.77 11.33
N GLY A 49 20.97 -0.27 10.61
CA GLY A 49 19.56 -0.55 10.83
C GLY A 49 19.04 -1.75 10.02
N ARG A 50 19.72 -2.11 8.92
CA ARG A 50 19.32 -3.16 7.97
C ARG A 50 19.24 -4.54 8.58
N ALA A 51 18.37 -5.36 8.00
CA ALA A 51 18.11 -6.70 8.49
C ALA A 51 19.30 -7.64 8.35
N SER A 52 19.98 -7.54 7.20
CA SER A 52 21.18 -8.30 6.86
C SER A 52 22.36 -8.09 7.82
N SER A 53 22.33 -7.02 8.62
CA SER A 53 23.44 -6.69 9.52
C SER A 53 23.36 -7.36 10.90
N ARG A 54 22.17 -7.77 11.38
CA ARG A 54 21.98 -8.17 12.79
C ARG A 54 20.90 -9.22 13.09
N PHE A 55 19.95 -9.53 12.20
CA PHE A 55 18.97 -10.57 12.50
C PHE A 55 19.55 -11.97 12.31
N ARG A 56 19.11 -12.92 13.14
CA ARG A 56 19.42 -14.34 12.95
C ARG A 56 18.74 -14.87 11.70
N SER A 57 19.54 -15.33 10.74
CA SER A 57 19.09 -15.93 9.48
C SER A 57 18.75 -17.41 9.58
N GLU A 58 19.12 -18.07 10.68
CA GLU A 58 18.78 -19.48 10.93
C GLU A 58 17.61 -19.57 11.91
N PRO A 59 16.50 -20.23 11.53
CA PRO A 59 15.39 -20.40 12.44
C PRO A 59 15.67 -21.50 13.46
N ASP A 60 15.21 -21.29 14.69
CA ASP A 60 15.02 -22.41 15.61
C ASP A 60 13.92 -23.35 15.12
N TYR A 61 13.88 -24.54 15.72
CA TYR A 61 12.86 -25.54 15.43
C TYR A 61 11.43 -25.06 15.78
N GLU A 62 11.29 -24.22 16.81
CA GLU A 62 10.00 -23.86 17.39
C GLU A 62 9.99 -22.43 17.96
N TYR A 63 8.88 -21.72 17.76
CA TYR A 63 8.65 -20.35 18.23
C TYR A 63 7.33 -20.23 19.00
N ASP A 64 7.17 -19.17 19.81
CA ASP A 64 5.88 -18.86 20.39
C ASP A 64 4.91 -18.34 19.33
N PHE A 65 5.40 -17.43 18.48
CA PHE A 65 4.62 -16.83 17.41
C PHE A 65 5.40 -16.84 16.10
N ILE A 66 4.69 -17.14 15.01
CA ILE A 66 5.20 -17.02 13.65
C ILE A 66 4.33 -16.01 12.90
N VAL A 67 4.94 -14.94 12.40
CA VAL A 67 4.31 -13.93 11.56
C VAL A 67 4.69 -14.20 10.10
N VAL A 68 3.69 -14.37 9.25
CA VAL A 68 3.84 -14.71 7.84
C VAL A 68 3.62 -13.47 6.98
N GLY A 69 4.69 -12.96 6.37
CA GLY A 69 4.71 -11.73 5.59
C GLY A 69 5.24 -10.55 6.41
N GLY A 70 6.37 -9.99 5.99
CA GLY A 70 7.02 -8.81 6.55
C GLY A 70 6.47 -7.48 6.04
N GLY A 71 5.22 -7.47 5.56
CA GLY A 71 4.59 -6.28 4.98
C GLY A 71 4.21 -5.19 5.99
N SER A 72 3.33 -4.27 5.56
CA SER A 72 2.90 -3.12 6.37
C SER A 72 2.40 -3.54 7.77
N ALA A 73 1.54 -4.57 7.81
CA ALA A 73 0.97 -5.08 9.06
C ALA A 73 1.94 -6.03 9.79
N GLY A 74 2.53 -7.00 9.09
CA GLY A 74 3.39 -8.00 9.71
C GLY A 74 4.65 -7.44 10.38
N SER A 75 5.22 -6.36 9.83
CA SER A 75 6.31 -5.61 10.48
C SER A 75 5.91 -5.06 11.86
N VAL A 76 4.68 -4.54 11.98
CA VAL A 76 4.13 -4.03 13.25
C VAL A 76 3.91 -5.20 14.21
N VAL A 77 3.25 -6.28 13.77
CA VAL A 77 2.96 -7.44 14.61
C VAL A 77 4.23 -8.03 15.21
N ALA A 78 5.23 -8.32 14.38
CA ALA A 78 6.49 -8.90 14.83
C ALA A 78 7.22 -7.98 15.84
N SER A 79 7.21 -6.67 15.58
CA SER A 79 7.77 -5.69 16.51
C SER A 79 7.00 -5.64 17.83
N ARG A 80 5.68 -5.59 17.82
CA ARG A 80 4.88 -5.48 19.05
C ARG A 80 4.91 -6.74 19.89
N LEU A 81 4.87 -7.94 19.28
CA LEU A 81 4.95 -9.19 20.02
C LEU A 81 6.33 -9.39 20.65
N SER A 82 7.40 -9.00 19.96
CA SER A 82 8.77 -9.12 20.48
C SER A 82 9.11 -8.15 21.62
N GLU A 83 8.24 -7.15 21.91
CA GLU A 83 8.37 -6.32 23.12
C GLU A 83 8.28 -7.13 24.41
N ILE A 84 7.68 -8.33 24.37
CA ILE A 84 7.62 -9.26 25.50
C ILE A 84 8.84 -10.20 25.41
N PRO A 85 9.86 -10.04 26.27
CA PRO A 85 11.13 -10.76 26.12
C PRO A 85 11.02 -12.28 26.24
N GLN A 86 9.96 -12.77 26.89
CA GLN A 86 9.69 -14.19 27.06
C GLN A 86 9.13 -14.85 25.80
N TRP A 87 8.70 -14.07 24.81
CA TRP A 87 8.08 -14.59 23.60
C TRP A 87 9.09 -14.64 22.47
N LYS A 88 9.29 -15.82 21.90
CA LYS A 88 10.10 -16.02 20.71
C LYS A 88 9.25 -15.79 19.48
N VAL A 89 9.61 -14.79 18.68
CA VAL A 89 8.86 -14.36 17.51
C VAL A 89 9.70 -14.57 16.25
N LEU A 90 9.13 -15.28 15.29
CA LEU A 90 9.69 -15.43 13.94
C LEU A 90 8.87 -14.60 12.96
N LEU A 91 9.52 -13.74 12.19
CA LEU A 91 8.95 -13.12 10.99
C LEU A 91 9.52 -13.79 9.74
N ILE A 92 8.67 -14.14 8.79
CA ILE A 92 9.07 -14.76 7.52
C ILE A 92 8.61 -13.88 6.36
N GLU A 93 9.53 -13.46 5.51
CA GLU A 93 9.28 -12.62 4.33
C GLU A 93 9.84 -13.29 3.07
N ALA A 94 9.02 -13.33 2.01
CA ALA A 94 9.37 -13.94 0.73
C ALA A 94 10.41 -13.11 -0.04
N GLY A 95 10.41 -11.79 0.15
CA GLY A 95 11.39 -10.87 -0.43
C GLY A 95 12.66 -10.66 0.38
N GLY A 96 13.57 -9.88 -0.19
CA GLY A 96 14.80 -9.41 0.45
C GLY A 96 14.59 -8.16 1.31
N ASP A 97 15.69 -7.53 1.73
CA ASP A 97 15.68 -6.21 2.38
C ASP A 97 15.44 -5.08 1.36
N GLU A 98 15.05 -3.90 1.83
CA GLU A 98 14.65 -2.77 1.00
C GLU A 98 15.83 -2.25 0.14
N PRO A 99 15.66 -1.95 -1.15
CA PRO A 99 16.68 -1.21 -1.89
C PRO A 99 16.80 0.22 -1.36
N VAL A 100 18.02 0.76 -1.32
CA VAL A 100 18.26 2.13 -0.85
C VAL A 100 17.51 3.17 -1.69
N GLY A 101 17.44 2.96 -3.01
CA GLY A 101 16.74 3.86 -3.92
C GLY A 101 15.24 3.99 -3.60
N ALA A 102 14.62 2.94 -3.03
CA ALA A 102 13.22 3.00 -2.61
C ALA A 102 12.99 3.90 -1.40
N GLN A 103 14.05 4.31 -0.69
CA GLN A 103 13.94 5.27 0.39
C GLN A 103 13.72 6.71 -0.11
N ILE A 104 14.00 6.99 -1.39
CA ILE A 104 13.81 8.29 -1.99
C ILE A 104 12.35 8.43 -2.43
N PRO A 105 11.59 9.41 -1.91
CA PRO A 105 10.17 9.56 -2.19
C PRO A 105 9.82 9.59 -3.68
N SER A 106 10.60 10.29 -4.50
CA SER A 106 10.32 10.43 -5.93
C SER A 106 10.51 9.14 -6.73
N MET A 107 11.10 8.09 -6.14
CA MET A 107 11.38 6.82 -6.80
C MET A 107 10.30 5.76 -6.57
N PHE A 108 9.15 6.13 -5.97
CA PHE A 108 8.14 5.15 -5.54
C PHE A 108 7.55 4.30 -6.67
N LEU A 109 7.44 4.84 -7.89
CA LEU A 109 6.96 4.10 -9.07
C LEU A 109 8.05 3.24 -9.72
N ASN A 110 9.33 3.55 -9.52
CA ASN A 110 10.44 2.94 -10.26
C ASN A 110 10.56 1.44 -10.01
N PHE A 111 10.24 1.01 -8.79
CA PHE A 111 10.39 -0.38 -8.38
C PHE A 111 9.19 -1.26 -8.76
N ILE A 112 8.13 -0.68 -9.31
CA ILE A 112 7.01 -1.42 -9.87
C ILE A 112 7.51 -2.25 -11.06
N GLY A 113 7.12 -3.52 -11.13
CA GLY A 113 7.60 -4.45 -12.17
C GLY A 113 9.04 -4.95 -11.96
N SER A 114 9.72 -4.57 -10.88
CA SER A 114 11.05 -5.07 -10.52
C SER A 114 10.98 -6.36 -9.70
N ASP A 115 12.12 -6.92 -9.27
CA ASP A 115 12.15 -8.19 -8.53
C ASP A 115 11.59 -8.11 -7.10
N ILE A 116 11.41 -6.89 -6.58
CA ILE A 116 10.72 -6.61 -5.31
C ILE A 116 9.22 -6.35 -5.48
N ASP A 117 8.69 -6.58 -6.67
CA ASP A 117 7.26 -6.62 -6.96
C ASP A 117 6.84 -8.07 -7.20
N TRP A 118 5.68 -8.45 -6.67
CA TRP A 118 5.03 -9.72 -7.00
C TRP A 118 4.52 -9.77 -8.44
N ARG A 119 4.27 -8.62 -9.07
CA ARG A 119 3.81 -8.47 -10.46
C ARG A 119 2.53 -9.24 -10.76
N TYR A 120 1.57 -9.17 -9.86
CA TYR A 120 0.29 -9.84 -10.09
C TYR A 120 -0.47 -9.23 -11.26
N ASN A 121 -1.21 -10.07 -11.96
CA ASN A 121 -2.20 -9.66 -12.93
C ASN A 121 -3.55 -10.26 -12.54
N THR A 122 -4.62 -9.54 -12.83
CA THR A 122 -5.95 -10.16 -12.80
C THR A 122 -6.07 -11.19 -13.93
N GLU A 123 -7.10 -12.00 -13.85
CA GLU A 123 -7.66 -12.68 -15.00
C GLU A 123 -8.22 -11.64 -16.00
N PRO A 124 -8.42 -12.01 -17.27
CA PRO A 124 -9.04 -11.11 -18.24
C PRO A 124 -10.37 -10.56 -17.71
N GLU A 125 -10.44 -9.24 -17.58
CA GLU A 125 -11.60 -8.52 -17.06
C GLU A 125 -12.62 -8.28 -18.19
N LYS A 126 -13.92 -8.30 -17.85
CA LYS A 126 -14.99 -8.11 -18.85
C LYS A 126 -15.48 -6.67 -18.97
N MET A 127 -15.28 -5.87 -17.93
CA MET A 127 -15.88 -4.55 -17.78
C MET A 127 -14.86 -3.46 -17.44
N ALA A 128 -13.58 -3.80 -17.39
CA ALA A 128 -12.48 -2.95 -16.92
C ALA A 128 -11.16 -3.35 -17.59
N CYS A 129 -10.18 -2.44 -17.60
CA CYS A 129 -8.86 -2.65 -18.21
C CYS A 129 -8.94 -3.19 -19.66
N LEU A 130 -9.97 -2.81 -20.42
CA LEU A 130 -10.28 -3.42 -21.72
C LEU A 130 -9.23 -3.10 -22.80
N SER A 131 -8.49 -2.01 -22.65
CA SER A 131 -7.35 -1.64 -23.52
C SER A 131 -6.00 -2.15 -22.98
N ALA A 132 -5.97 -2.77 -21.80
CA ALA A 132 -4.73 -3.33 -21.26
C ALA A 132 -4.34 -4.61 -22.01
N GLU A 133 -3.06 -4.96 -21.97
CA GLU A 133 -2.54 -6.20 -22.54
C GLU A 133 -3.30 -7.42 -21.96
N GLU A 134 -3.77 -8.30 -22.84
CA GLU A 134 -4.63 -9.45 -22.51
C GLU A 134 -5.90 -9.10 -21.71
N GLN A 135 -6.34 -7.84 -21.69
CA GLN A 135 -7.45 -7.34 -20.88
C GLN A 135 -7.26 -7.58 -19.38
N ARG A 136 -6.01 -7.59 -18.90
CA ARG A 136 -5.67 -7.82 -17.50
C ARG A 136 -5.29 -6.51 -16.82
N CYS A 137 -5.75 -6.33 -15.59
CA CYS A 137 -5.29 -5.25 -14.74
C CYS A 137 -4.02 -5.67 -14.00
N TYR A 138 -2.99 -4.82 -14.06
CA TYR A 138 -1.74 -5.05 -13.33
C TYR A 138 -1.83 -4.61 -11.87
N TRP A 139 -1.42 -5.47 -10.94
CA TRP A 139 -1.48 -5.27 -9.47
C TRP A 139 -0.08 -5.37 -8.85
N PRO A 140 0.65 -4.25 -8.74
CA PRO A 140 1.96 -4.27 -8.11
C PRO A 140 1.83 -4.45 -6.60
N ARG A 141 2.49 -5.45 -6.01
CA ARG A 141 2.52 -5.71 -4.55
C ARG A 141 3.96 -5.90 -4.10
N GLY A 142 4.33 -5.28 -2.98
CA GLY A 142 5.71 -5.38 -2.48
C GLY A 142 6.06 -6.80 -2.02
N LYS A 143 7.11 -7.37 -2.62
CA LYS A 143 7.81 -8.60 -2.24
C LYS A 143 9.18 -8.23 -1.67
N VAL A 144 9.16 -7.63 -0.49
CA VAL A 144 10.32 -7.02 0.18
C VAL A 144 9.97 -6.81 1.65
N LEU A 145 10.96 -6.78 2.54
CA LEU A 145 10.73 -6.43 3.94
C LEU A 145 10.12 -5.01 4.05
N GLY A 146 8.97 -4.90 4.72
CA GLY A 146 8.11 -3.71 4.73
C GLY A 146 6.95 -3.79 3.72
N GLY A 147 7.01 -4.71 2.76
CA GLY A 147 5.99 -4.98 1.75
C GLY A 147 5.66 -3.75 0.92
N THR A 148 4.38 -3.57 0.59
CA THR A 148 3.93 -2.43 -0.23
C THR A 148 4.22 -1.05 0.40
N SER A 149 4.55 -0.94 1.69
CA SER A 149 4.99 0.35 2.27
C SER A 149 6.29 0.89 1.66
N VAL A 150 7.05 0.02 0.99
CA VAL A 150 8.28 0.35 0.25
C VAL A 150 7.96 0.91 -1.15
N LEU A 151 6.81 0.54 -1.72
CA LEU A 151 6.39 0.88 -3.09
C LEU A 151 5.27 1.93 -3.15
N ASN A 152 4.58 2.21 -2.04
CA ASN A 152 3.41 3.09 -2.04
C ASN A 152 3.78 4.58 -2.23
N GLY A 153 2.78 5.41 -2.49
CA GLY A 153 2.92 6.87 -2.54
C GLY A 153 3.07 7.57 -1.17
N MET A 154 3.29 6.84 -0.07
CA MET A 154 3.49 7.32 1.31
C MET A 154 2.33 8.09 1.96
N MET A 155 1.23 8.35 1.27
CA MET A 155 0.11 9.11 1.81
C MET A 155 -0.45 8.52 3.10
N TYR A 156 -0.46 9.33 4.17
CA TYR A 156 -1.00 8.96 5.47
C TYR A 156 -2.45 9.46 5.58
N ILE A 157 -3.39 8.59 5.23
CA ILE A 157 -4.83 8.80 5.38
C ILE A 157 -5.43 7.64 6.16
N ARG A 158 -6.29 7.94 7.13
CA ARG A 158 -6.91 6.94 8.02
C ARG A 158 -8.26 6.43 7.53
N GLY A 159 -8.81 7.00 6.45
CA GLY A 159 -10.19 6.73 6.04
C GLY A 159 -11.14 7.81 6.55
N ASN A 160 -12.34 7.41 6.91
CA ASN A 160 -13.37 8.24 7.52
C ASN A 160 -13.94 7.52 8.77
N PRO A 161 -14.32 8.22 9.86
CA PRO A 161 -14.82 7.58 11.08
C PRO A 161 -15.94 6.56 10.83
N GLU A 162 -16.85 6.88 9.92
CA GLU A 162 -18.00 6.04 9.61
C GLU A 162 -17.62 4.70 8.95
N ASP A 163 -16.41 4.56 8.38
CA ASP A 163 -15.90 3.27 7.88
C ASP A 163 -15.81 2.22 9.01
N TYR A 164 -15.31 2.67 10.15
CA TYR A 164 -15.04 1.84 11.33
C TYR A 164 -16.31 1.57 12.12
N ASP A 165 -17.16 2.59 12.25
CA ASP A 165 -18.47 2.43 12.86
C ASP A 165 -19.34 1.45 12.06
N ASP A 166 -19.24 1.47 10.72
CA ASP A 166 -19.84 0.46 9.84
C ASP A 166 -19.29 -0.93 10.13
N TRP A 167 -17.97 -1.10 10.28
CA TRP A 167 -17.39 -2.40 10.64
C TRP A 167 -17.94 -2.91 11.96
N SER A 168 -18.07 -2.03 12.96
CA SER A 168 -18.64 -2.38 14.25
C SER A 168 -20.11 -2.77 14.15
N ALA A 169 -20.91 -2.01 13.40
CA ALA A 169 -22.32 -2.27 13.14
C ALA A 169 -22.55 -3.60 12.38
N MET A 170 -21.57 -4.06 11.60
CA MET A 170 -21.58 -5.40 10.97
C MET A 170 -21.31 -6.55 11.95
N GLY A 171 -21.31 -6.30 13.26
CA GLY A 171 -21.14 -7.33 14.29
C GLY A 171 -19.69 -7.51 14.74
N ASN A 172 -18.84 -6.49 14.59
CA ASN A 172 -17.44 -6.52 15.01
C ASN A 172 -17.20 -5.59 16.20
N PRO A 173 -17.57 -6.00 17.43
CA PRO A 173 -17.40 -5.14 18.60
C PRO A 173 -15.94 -4.77 18.81
N GLY A 174 -15.71 -3.53 19.25
CA GLY A 174 -14.37 -3.01 19.43
C GLY A 174 -13.80 -2.27 18.22
N TRP A 175 -14.44 -2.32 17.05
CA TRP A 175 -13.91 -1.74 15.82
C TRP A 175 -14.51 -0.39 15.44
N SER A 176 -15.29 0.26 16.32
CA SER A 176 -15.77 1.63 16.08
C SER A 176 -14.61 2.63 15.99
N TYR A 177 -14.80 3.79 15.36
CA TYR A 177 -13.73 4.78 15.19
C TYR A 177 -13.10 5.19 16.52
N LYS A 178 -13.96 5.42 17.53
CA LYS A 178 -13.54 5.76 18.89
C LYS A 178 -12.59 4.70 19.49
N GLU A 179 -12.82 3.43 19.19
CA GLU A 179 -12.04 2.31 19.73
C GLU A 179 -10.78 2.02 18.92
N VAL A 180 -10.72 2.42 17.64
CA VAL A 180 -9.52 2.24 16.79
C VAL A 180 -8.59 3.45 16.76
N LEU A 181 -9.10 4.67 17.01
CA LEU A 181 -8.30 5.91 17.01
C LEU A 181 -7.05 5.81 17.92
N PRO A 182 -7.11 5.26 19.15
CA PRO A 182 -5.91 5.09 19.98
C PRO A 182 -4.82 4.24 19.32
N PHE A 183 -5.17 3.28 18.47
CA PHE A 183 -4.21 2.43 17.77
C PHE A 183 -3.58 3.13 16.56
N PHE A 184 -4.30 4.05 15.91
CA PHE A 184 -3.69 4.98 14.95
C PHE A 184 -2.65 5.87 15.64
N MET A 185 -3.06 6.51 16.74
CA MET A 185 -2.23 7.44 17.50
C MET A 185 -0.99 6.77 18.10
N LYS A 186 -1.11 5.53 18.58
CA LYS A 186 0.01 4.77 19.16
C LYS A 186 1.20 4.59 18.23
N SER A 187 0.95 4.44 16.93
CA SER A 187 2.01 4.30 15.92
C SER A 187 2.55 5.64 15.44
N GLU A 188 1.76 6.70 15.53
CA GLU A 188 2.04 7.99 14.92
C GLU A 188 3.11 8.79 15.67
N ASP A 189 4.10 9.26 14.93
CA ASP A 189 5.04 10.29 15.35
C ASP A 189 4.85 11.52 14.45
N ASN A 190 3.79 12.28 14.72
CA ASN A 190 3.44 13.44 13.91
C ASN A 190 4.40 14.60 14.17
N GLN A 191 5.05 15.09 13.11
CA GLN A 191 6.04 16.17 13.21
C GLN A 191 5.41 17.57 13.16
N GLN A 192 4.09 17.67 12.99
CA GLN A 192 3.38 18.93 12.72
C GLN A 192 2.19 19.15 13.66
N LEU A 193 2.26 18.69 14.92
CA LEU A 193 1.18 18.84 15.90
C LEU A 193 0.73 20.30 16.11
N ASN A 194 1.59 21.29 15.86
CA ASN A 194 1.22 22.71 15.94
C ASN A 194 0.22 23.12 14.84
N GLU A 195 0.13 22.38 13.75
CA GLU A 195 -0.76 22.64 12.62
C GLU A 195 -2.04 21.78 12.68
N VAL A 196 -1.91 20.51 13.06
CA VAL A 196 -3.02 19.53 13.05
C VAL A 196 -3.67 19.32 14.42
N GLY A 197 -3.08 19.86 15.50
CA GLY A 197 -3.56 19.69 16.86
C GLY A 197 -3.30 18.29 17.43
N THR A 198 -3.78 18.03 18.65
CA THR A 198 -3.55 16.77 19.39
C THR A 198 -4.81 15.93 19.61
N GLU A 199 -5.97 16.40 19.13
CA GLU A 199 -7.24 15.69 19.29
C GLU A 199 -7.24 14.38 18.50
N TYR A 200 -6.75 14.43 17.26
CA TYR A 200 -6.66 13.29 16.36
C TYR A 200 -5.23 12.81 16.15
N HIS A 201 -4.21 13.56 16.59
CA HIS A 201 -2.82 13.23 16.30
C HIS A 201 -1.98 13.03 17.55
N ALA A 202 -0.99 12.16 17.43
CA ALA A 202 -0.02 11.89 18.48
C ALA A 202 1.42 12.03 17.98
N LYS A 203 2.33 12.14 18.95
CA LYS A 203 3.78 12.17 18.75
C LYS A 203 4.44 11.12 19.64
N GLY A 204 5.60 10.60 19.22
CA GLY A 204 6.37 9.62 19.99
C GLY A 204 6.13 8.16 19.59
N GLY A 205 5.25 7.90 18.62
CA GLY A 205 5.13 6.59 17.98
C GLY A 205 6.37 6.21 17.17
N LEU A 206 6.33 5.04 16.53
CA LEU A 206 7.45 4.51 15.75
C LEU A 206 7.44 4.94 14.27
N MET A 207 6.31 5.44 13.79
CA MET A 207 6.08 5.80 12.39
C MET A 207 5.99 7.33 12.24
N PRO A 208 7.02 7.98 11.70
CA PRO A 208 7.01 9.41 11.41
C PRO A 208 5.93 9.78 10.40
N VAL A 209 5.23 10.87 10.70
CA VAL A 209 4.21 11.44 9.83
C VAL A 209 4.47 12.93 9.64
N SER A 210 4.73 13.35 8.41
CA SER A 210 5.00 14.75 8.05
C SER A 210 4.70 15.03 6.58
N ARG A 211 4.41 16.28 6.22
CA ARG A 211 4.49 16.73 4.82
C ARG A 211 5.94 16.63 4.32
N PHE A 212 6.11 16.47 3.00
CA PHE A 212 7.45 16.55 2.41
C PHE A 212 8.07 17.94 2.59
N PRO A 213 9.40 18.05 2.63
CA PRO A 213 10.09 19.34 2.73
C PRO A 213 9.76 20.29 1.57
N TYR A 214 9.55 19.73 0.38
CA TYR A 214 9.23 20.47 -0.84
C TYR A 214 7.90 20.03 -1.43
N ASN A 215 7.09 20.99 -1.86
CA ASN A 215 5.93 20.79 -2.73
C ASN A 215 6.03 21.74 -3.93
N PRO A 216 5.80 21.28 -5.17
CA PRO A 216 5.77 22.17 -6.34
C PRO A 216 4.75 23.30 -6.17
N PRO A 217 4.98 24.51 -6.75
CA PRO A 217 4.01 25.62 -6.68
C PRO A 217 2.60 25.25 -7.14
N LEU A 218 2.49 24.34 -8.12
CA LEU A 218 1.21 23.82 -8.60
C LEU A 218 0.38 23.16 -7.48
N SER A 219 1.00 22.55 -6.48
CA SER A 219 0.30 21.95 -5.33
C SER A 219 -0.55 22.98 -4.60
N TYR A 220 -0.01 24.18 -4.37
CA TYR A 220 -0.74 25.28 -3.72
C TYR A 220 -1.81 25.89 -4.64
N ALA A 221 -1.54 25.97 -5.95
CA ALA A 221 -2.54 26.43 -6.92
C ALA A 221 -3.75 25.49 -6.99
N ILE A 222 -3.55 24.17 -6.85
CA ILE A 222 -4.64 23.19 -6.75
C ILE A 222 -5.50 23.46 -5.50
N LEU A 223 -4.88 23.70 -4.33
CA LEU A 223 -5.62 24.06 -3.11
C LEU A 223 -6.46 25.32 -3.31
N LYS A 224 -5.88 26.36 -3.93
CA LYS A 224 -6.59 27.60 -4.27
C LYS A 224 -7.72 27.38 -5.26
N GLY A 225 -7.57 26.47 -6.23
CA GLY A 225 -8.65 26.05 -7.11
C GLY A 225 -9.80 25.40 -6.34
N GLY A 226 -9.49 24.55 -5.36
CA GLY A 226 -10.47 23.98 -4.45
C GLY A 226 -11.24 25.05 -3.66
N GLU A 227 -10.53 26.03 -3.09
CA GLU A 227 -11.14 27.16 -2.39
C GLU A 227 -12.06 28.01 -3.29
N GLU A 228 -11.65 28.29 -4.54
CA GLU A 228 -12.46 29.01 -5.53
C GLU A 228 -13.78 28.27 -5.85
N MET A 229 -13.74 26.94 -5.82
CA MET A 229 -14.93 26.09 -5.99
C MET A 229 -15.77 25.96 -4.70
N GLY A 230 -15.34 26.57 -3.59
CA GLY A 230 -16.04 26.57 -2.30
C GLY A 230 -15.70 25.40 -1.37
N TYR A 231 -14.62 24.66 -1.63
CA TYR A 231 -14.15 23.58 -0.75
C TYR A 231 -13.15 24.09 0.28
N SER A 232 -13.17 23.50 1.47
CA SER A 232 -12.20 23.81 2.53
C SER A 232 -10.84 23.18 2.25
N VAL A 233 -9.79 23.83 2.74
CA VAL A 233 -8.45 23.27 2.85
C VAL A 233 -8.18 22.98 4.32
N ASN A 234 -8.07 21.70 4.68
CA ASN A 234 -7.94 21.29 6.08
C ASN A 234 -7.27 19.91 6.20
N ASP A 235 -6.93 19.52 7.43
CA ASP A 235 -6.50 18.16 7.69
C ASP A 235 -7.66 17.17 7.51
N LEU A 236 -7.51 16.22 6.58
CA LEU A 236 -8.52 15.20 6.27
C LEU A 236 -8.47 13.98 7.20
N ASN A 237 -7.50 13.92 8.13
CA ASN A 237 -7.47 12.93 9.22
C ASN A 237 -8.09 13.46 10.52
N GLY A 238 -8.40 14.75 10.58
CA GLY A 238 -8.99 15.43 11.72
C GLY A 238 -10.52 15.42 11.69
N ARG A 239 -11.10 16.48 12.27
CA ARG A 239 -12.55 16.58 12.46
C ARG A 239 -13.35 16.61 11.16
N ASN A 240 -12.84 17.24 10.11
CA ASN A 240 -13.49 17.30 8.79
C ASN A 240 -12.72 16.42 7.80
N THR A 241 -13.33 15.36 7.31
CA THR A 241 -12.68 14.40 6.40
C THR A 241 -12.93 14.68 4.92
N THR A 242 -13.48 15.85 4.60
CA THR A 242 -13.75 16.33 3.24
C THR A 242 -13.05 17.66 2.98
N GLY A 243 -12.77 17.96 1.71
CA GLY A 243 -12.00 19.13 1.29
C GLY A 243 -10.68 18.75 0.62
N PHE A 244 -9.76 19.69 0.55
CA PHE A 244 -8.43 19.55 -0.04
C PHE A 244 -7.34 19.59 1.04
N MET A 245 -6.21 18.92 0.78
CA MET A 245 -5.02 19.02 1.63
C MET A 245 -3.75 18.77 0.83
N ILE A 246 -2.64 19.38 1.26
CA ILE A 246 -1.32 18.75 1.10
C ILE A 246 -1.21 17.71 2.22
N ALA A 247 -1.22 16.44 1.83
CA ALA A 247 -1.27 15.31 2.72
C ALA A 247 0.01 15.18 3.55
N GLN A 248 -0.16 14.74 4.80
CA GLN A 248 0.97 14.21 5.54
C GLN A 248 1.32 12.82 5.00
N MET A 249 2.60 12.48 5.09
CA MET A 249 3.19 11.30 4.50
C MET A 249 3.88 10.46 5.57
N THR A 250 4.01 9.16 5.35
CA THR A 250 4.90 8.29 6.13
C THR A 250 6.34 8.54 5.70
N SER A 251 6.88 9.68 6.11
CA SER A 251 8.20 10.19 5.74
C SER A 251 8.83 10.94 6.91
N ARG A 252 10.15 11.14 6.85
CA ARG A 252 10.89 12.01 7.75
C ARG A 252 12.00 12.70 6.97
N ASN A 253 12.02 14.03 6.99
CA ASN A 253 13.04 14.87 6.34
C ASN A 253 13.29 14.45 4.87
N GLY A 254 12.23 14.32 4.07
CA GLY A 254 12.37 13.97 2.66
C GLY A 254 12.76 12.52 2.38
N ILE A 255 12.71 11.62 3.38
CA ILE A 255 13.02 10.20 3.23
C ILE A 255 11.78 9.37 3.54
N ARG A 256 11.48 8.37 2.71
CA ARG A 256 10.43 7.37 2.97
C ARG A 256 10.68 6.68 4.31
N TRP A 257 9.59 6.48 5.05
CA TRP A 257 9.57 5.64 6.23
C TRP A 257 8.62 4.45 6.04
N SER A 258 9.18 3.31 5.62
CA SER A 258 8.43 2.05 5.49
C SER A 258 8.07 1.46 6.87
N SER A 259 7.20 0.45 6.89
CA SER A 259 6.89 -0.28 8.13
C SER A 259 8.09 -1.06 8.67
N ALA A 260 8.95 -1.60 7.80
CA ALA A 260 10.18 -2.26 8.25
C ALA A 260 11.11 -1.27 8.95
N ARG A 261 11.30 -0.09 8.34
CA ARG A 261 12.09 0.99 8.93
C ARG A 261 11.50 1.50 10.25
N SER A 262 10.19 1.66 10.31
CA SER A 262 9.48 2.14 11.50
C SER A 262 9.53 1.13 12.66
N PHE A 263 9.25 -0.14 12.39
CA PHE A 263 8.93 -1.12 13.45
C PHE A 263 10.02 -2.17 13.66
N LEU A 264 10.69 -2.62 12.60
CA LEU A 264 11.68 -3.72 12.68
C LEU A 264 13.09 -3.20 12.95
N ARG A 265 13.53 -2.14 12.26
CA ARG A 265 14.88 -1.59 12.48
C ARG A 265 15.12 -1.14 13.93
N PRO A 266 14.18 -0.50 14.64
CA PRO A 266 14.35 -0.21 16.07
C PRO A 266 14.38 -1.47 16.96
N ALA A 267 13.73 -2.55 16.52
CA ALA A 267 13.67 -3.82 17.24
C ALA A 267 14.88 -4.74 16.99
N ARG A 268 15.85 -4.34 16.14
CA ARG A 268 16.97 -5.18 15.69
C ARG A 268 17.89 -5.76 16.77
N HIS A 269 17.92 -5.16 17.95
CA HIS A 269 18.74 -5.64 19.07
C HIS A 269 17.99 -6.62 20.00
N ARG A 270 16.73 -6.95 19.69
CA ARG A 270 15.93 -7.88 20.49
C ARG A 270 16.27 -9.32 20.12
N ASN A 271 16.93 -10.04 21.03
CA ASN A 271 17.36 -11.43 20.83
C ASN A 271 16.21 -12.44 20.63
N ASN A 272 14.98 -12.05 20.94
CA ASN A 272 13.79 -12.88 20.80
C ASN A 272 13.00 -12.63 19.49
N LEU A 273 13.49 -11.75 18.61
CA LEU A 273 12.92 -11.50 17.28
C LEU A 273 13.87 -12.04 16.19
N HIS A 274 13.41 -13.03 15.44
CA HIS A 274 14.13 -13.59 14.29
C HIS A 274 13.41 -13.19 12.99
N ILE A 275 14.16 -12.91 11.94
CA ILE A 275 13.61 -12.51 10.64
C ILE A 275 14.27 -13.34 9.54
N LEU A 276 13.47 -14.10 8.82
CA LEU A 276 13.89 -14.82 7.61
C LEU A 276 13.47 -14.02 6.39
N LEU A 277 14.45 -13.69 5.56
CA LEU A 277 14.24 -13.08 4.25
C LEU A 277 14.36 -14.15 3.15
N ASN A 278 13.91 -13.83 1.95
CA ASN A 278 13.96 -14.71 0.79
C ASN A 278 13.37 -16.11 1.10
N THR A 279 12.34 -16.16 1.94
CA THR A 279 11.74 -17.39 2.44
C THR A 279 10.23 -17.34 2.25
N THR A 280 9.70 -18.23 1.43
CA THR A 280 8.28 -18.25 1.08
C THR A 280 7.54 -19.24 1.93
N VAL A 281 6.55 -18.79 2.71
CA VAL A 281 5.62 -19.68 3.41
C VAL A 281 4.68 -20.32 2.38
N THR A 282 4.68 -21.65 2.30
CA THR A 282 3.87 -22.41 1.35
C THR A 282 2.49 -22.74 1.90
N LYS A 283 2.42 -23.09 3.19
CA LYS A 283 1.18 -23.35 3.91
C LYS A 283 1.35 -23.33 5.42
N VAL A 284 0.24 -23.14 6.12
CA VAL A 284 0.11 -23.39 7.56
C VAL A 284 -0.12 -24.88 7.78
N LEU A 285 0.62 -25.46 8.73
CA LEU A 285 0.47 -26.86 9.12
C LEU A 285 -0.64 -26.95 10.16
N ILE A 286 -1.74 -27.65 9.83
CA ILE A 286 -2.91 -27.79 10.70
C ILE A 286 -3.18 -29.27 10.96
N GLN A 287 -3.37 -29.64 12.23
CA GLN A 287 -3.74 -31.00 12.59
C GLN A 287 -5.21 -31.26 12.18
N PRO A 288 -5.51 -32.23 11.30
CA PRO A 288 -6.84 -32.35 10.68
C PRO A 288 -8.01 -32.55 11.65
N ASN A 289 -7.81 -33.34 12.71
CA ASN A 289 -8.89 -33.69 13.63
C ASN A 289 -9.16 -32.58 14.65
N SER A 290 -8.09 -32.07 15.27
CA SER A 290 -8.23 -31.04 16.29
C SER A 290 -8.46 -29.65 15.67
N LYS A 291 -8.02 -29.42 14.43
CA LYS A 291 -7.95 -28.10 13.78
C LYS A 291 -7.06 -27.11 14.53
N THR A 292 -6.03 -27.61 15.21
CA THR A 292 -4.99 -26.80 15.85
C THR A 292 -3.82 -26.62 14.90
N VAL A 293 -3.29 -25.40 14.81
CA VAL A 293 -2.05 -25.08 14.08
C VAL A 293 -0.84 -25.71 14.78
N LEU A 294 0.06 -26.29 13.98
CA LEU A 294 1.32 -26.88 14.42
C LEU A 294 2.54 -26.02 14.04
N GLY A 295 2.40 -25.16 13.03
CA GLY A 295 3.51 -24.36 12.51
C GLY A 295 3.29 -23.97 11.05
N VAL A 296 4.37 -23.75 10.32
CA VAL A 296 4.36 -23.42 8.89
C VAL A 296 5.33 -24.30 8.11
N GLU A 297 5.03 -24.50 6.84
CA GLU A 297 5.95 -25.05 5.85
C GLU A 297 6.47 -23.90 4.97
N VAL A 298 7.76 -23.93 4.66
CA VAL A 298 8.44 -22.88 3.91
C VAL A 298 9.37 -23.44 2.85
N ILE A 299 9.60 -22.66 1.79
CA ILE A 299 10.74 -22.78 0.89
C ILE A 299 11.76 -21.75 1.34
N ASP A 300 12.95 -22.20 1.76
CA ASP A 300 14.03 -21.32 2.20
C ASP A 300 14.77 -20.65 1.03
N GLN A 301 15.70 -19.75 1.33
CA GLN A 301 16.53 -19.05 0.35
C GLN A 301 17.40 -19.97 -0.54
N TYR A 302 17.53 -21.25 -0.19
CA TYR A 302 18.25 -22.27 -0.95
C TYR A 302 17.30 -23.18 -1.75
N GLY A 303 16.00 -22.89 -1.74
CA GLY A 303 14.97 -23.70 -2.41
C GLY A 303 14.58 -24.97 -1.64
N SER A 304 15.02 -25.14 -0.39
CA SER A 304 14.74 -26.33 0.40
C SER A 304 13.46 -26.19 1.22
N MET A 305 12.65 -27.25 1.22
CA MET A 305 11.43 -27.33 2.03
C MET A 305 11.77 -27.55 3.50
N ARG A 306 11.24 -26.70 4.39
CA ARG A 306 11.40 -26.81 5.85
C ARG A 306 10.07 -26.66 6.56
N LYS A 307 10.00 -27.21 7.77
CA LYS A 307 8.87 -27.03 8.70
C LYS A 307 9.38 -26.32 9.95
N ILE A 308 8.65 -25.31 10.40
CA ILE A 308 8.95 -24.55 11.60
C ILE A 308 7.73 -24.58 12.50
N LEU A 309 7.90 -25.04 13.75
CA LEU A 309 6.79 -25.26 14.67
C LEU A 309 6.41 -24.01 15.45
N VAL A 310 5.15 -23.97 15.90
CA VAL A 310 4.61 -22.90 16.75
C VAL A 310 4.03 -23.46 18.04
N LYS A 311 4.23 -22.76 19.17
CA LYS A 311 3.62 -23.08 20.46
C LYS A 311 2.26 -22.42 20.67
N LYS A 312 2.11 -21.19 20.18
CA LYS A 312 0.91 -20.37 20.42
C LYS A 312 0.15 -20.13 19.13
N GLU A 313 0.56 -19.14 18.33
CA GLU A 313 -0.21 -18.75 17.15
C GLU A 313 0.65 -18.45 15.93
N VAL A 314 0.14 -18.84 14.76
CA VAL A 314 0.56 -18.28 13.47
C VAL A 314 -0.31 -17.07 13.16
N ILE A 315 0.32 -15.96 12.78
CA ILE A 315 -0.34 -14.74 12.31
C ILE A 315 -0.01 -14.56 10.84
N VAL A 316 -1.02 -14.64 9.98
CA VAL A 316 -0.88 -14.40 8.53
C VAL A 316 -1.07 -12.92 8.23
N SER A 317 -0.09 -12.32 7.58
CA SER A 317 -0.02 -10.90 7.20
C SER A 317 0.50 -10.74 5.76
N GLY A 318 0.10 -11.65 4.86
CA GLY A 318 0.45 -11.64 3.43
C GLY A 318 -0.34 -10.61 2.60
N GLY A 319 -1.20 -9.81 3.22
CA GLY A 319 -2.04 -8.83 2.55
C GLY A 319 -3.23 -9.46 1.83
N ALA A 320 -4.04 -8.61 1.19
CA ALA A 320 -5.27 -9.02 0.51
C ALA A 320 -5.11 -10.06 -0.62
N VAL A 321 -3.89 -10.33 -1.09
CA VAL A 321 -3.63 -11.34 -2.12
C VAL A 321 -3.09 -12.63 -1.54
N ASN A 322 -1.98 -12.58 -0.79
CA ASN A 322 -1.31 -13.81 -0.35
C ASN A 322 -1.93 -14.42 0.90
N SER A 323 -2.58 -13.64 1.78
CA SER A 323 -3.25 -14.20 2.96
C SER A 323 -4.34 -15.23 2.61
N PRO A 324 -5.31 -14.94 1.70
CA PRO A 324 -6.26 -15.97 1.29
C PRO A 324 -5.58 -17.12 0.53
N GLN A 325 -4.54 -16.87 -0.27
CA GLN A 325 -3.80 -17.93 -0.96
C GLN A 325 -3.17 -18.92 0.02
N ILE A 326 -2.50 -18.41 1.07
CA ILE A 326 -1.90 -19.23 2.12
C ILE A 326 -2.97 -20.06 2.84
N LEU A 327 -4.11 -19.47 3.19
CA LEU A 327 -5.22 -20.20 3.82
C LEU A 327 -5.75 -21.32 2.90
N LEU A 328 -5.96 -21.02 1.61
CA LEU A 328 -6.41 -22.00 0.62
C LEU A 328 -5.42 -23.15 0.49
N LEU A 329 -4.11 -22.88 0.34
CA LEU A 329 -3.05 -23.89 0.28
C LEU A 329 -2.92 -24.72 1.58
N SER A 330 -3.37 -24.14 2.70
CA SER A 330 -3.45 -24.82 4.00
C SER A 330 -4.70 -25.71 4.16
N GLY A 331 -5.56 -25.78 3.14
CA GLY A 331 -6.81 -26.53 3.18
C GLY A 331 -7.94 -25.81 3.92
N VAL A 332 -7.82 -24.49 4.15
CA VAL A 332 -8.85 -23.65 4.80
C VAL A 332 -9.48 -22.76 3.74
N GLY A 333 -10.71 -23.07 3.35
CA GLY A 333 -11.40 -22.36 2.27
C GLY A 333 -12.56 -23.14 1.68
N PRO A 334 -13.15 -22.69 0.56
CA PRO A 334 -14.29 -23.36 -0.06
C PRO A 334 -13.91 -24.78 -0.50
N LYS A 335 -14.53 -25.81 0.09
CA LYS A 335 -14.18 -27.22 -0.13
C LYS A 335 -14.13 -27.63 -1.60
N GLU A 336 -15.11 -27.18 -2.39
CA GLU A 336 -15.18 -27.50 -3.82
C GLU A 336 -14.09 -26.81 -4.63
N ASP A 337 -13.67 -25.59 -4.25
CA ASP A 337 -12.57 -24.90 -4.93
C ASP A 337 -11.23 -25.59 -4.63
N LEU A 338 -11.00 -26.01 -3.38
CA LEU A 338 -9.81 -26.76 -2.98
C LEU A 338 -9.69 -28.11 -3.69
N LYS A 339 -10.82 -28.82 -3.82
CA LYS A 339 -10.88 -30.12 -4.50
C LYS A 339 -10.47 -30.04 -5.97
N LYS A 340 -10.86 -28.96 -6.68
CA LYS A 340 -10.55 -28.77 -8.12
C LYS A 340 -9.05 -28.74 -8.40
N VAL A 341 -8.25 -28.21 -7.46
CA VAL A 341 -6.79 -28.07 -7.59
C VAL A 341 -6.02 -29.13 -6.79
N GLY A 342 -6.70 -30.14 -6.24
CA GLY A 342 -6.04 -31.23 -5.51
C GLY A 342 -5.57 -30.88 -4.09
N VAL A 343 -6.02 -29.76 -3.50
CA VAL A 343 -5.71 -29.42 -2.11
C VAL A 343 -6.67 -30.13 -1.16
N ARG A 344 -6.12 -30.84 -0.16
CA ARG A 344 -6.93 -31.52 0.86
C ARG A 344 -7.61 -30.49 1.77
N SER A 345 -8.94 -30.47 1.76
CA SER A 345 -9.72 -29.64 2.68
C SER A 345 -9.53 -30.09 4.14
N VAL A 346 -9.18 -29.13 5.00
CA VAL A 346 -9.06 -29.24 6.46
C VAL A 346 -10.27 -28.59 7.13
N HIS A 347 -10.68 -27.42 6.64
CA HIS A 347 -11.88 -26.74 7.10
C HIS A 347 -12.55 -26.02 5.93
N ASP A 348 -13.83 -26.35 5.71
CA ASP A 348 -14.66 -25.62 4.77
C ASP A 348 -14.98 -24.23 5.34
N LEU A 349 -14.47 -23.20 4.68
CA LEU A 349 -14.63 -21.80 5.05
C LEU A 349 -14.86 -20.98 3.77
N PRO A 350 -16.11 -20.91 3.27
CA PRO A 350 -16.40 -20.43 1.92
C PRO A 350 -16.08 -18.95 1.68
N GLY A 351 -15.89 -18.17 2.74
CA GLY A 351 -15.48 -16.76 2.67
C GLY A 351 -14.04 -16.52 2.21
N VAL A 352 -13.14 -17.51 2.33
CA VAL A 352 -11.72 -17.31 2.01
C VAL A 352 -11.55 -16.98 0.53
N GLY A 353 -10.89 -15.85 0.26
CA GLY A 353 -10.68 -15.30 -1.07
C GLY A 353 -11.88 -14.54 -1.64
N LYS A 354 -13.05 -14.56 -1.00
CA LYS A 354 -14.25 -13.83 -1.48
C LYS A 354 -14.28 -12.41 -0.92
N ASN A 355 -15.25 -11.59 -1.35
CA ASN A 355 -15.36 -10.17 -0.95
C ASN A 355 -14.10 -9.35 -1.29
N LEU A 356 -13.34 -9.73 -2.32
CA LEU A 356 -12.21 -8.93 -2.79
C LEU A 356 -12.74 -7.61 -3.36
N HIS A 357 -12.14 -6.49 -2.95
CA HIS A 357 -12.46 -5.19 -3.49
C HIS A 357 -11.25 -4.27 -3.38
N ASN A 358 -11.27 -3.19 -4.15
CA ASN A 358 -10.19 -2.24 -4.27
C ASN A 358 -10.76 -0.91 -4.76
N HIS A 359 -10.07 0.19 -4.45
CA HIS A 359 -10.36 1.47 -5.09
C HIS A 359 -10.02 1.40 -6.57
N VAL A 360 -10.82 2.08 -7.39
CA VAL A 360 -10.62 2.15 -8.83
C VAL A 360 -10.70 3.61 -9.23
N ALA A 361 -9.79 4.04 -10.09
CA ALA A 361 -9.62 5.39 -10.56
C ALA A 361 -9.69 5.49 -12.09
N TYR A 362 -9.66 6.73 -12.57
CA TYR A 362 -9.45 7.03 -13.98
C TYR A 362 -8.51 8.23 -14.12
N PHE A 363 -7.47 8.09 -14.94
CA PHE A 363 -6.45 9.11 -15.14
C PHE A 363 -6.91 10.16 -16.16
N THR A 364 -7.33 11.32 -15.66
CA THR A 364 -7.65 12.47 -16.54
C THR A 364 -6.38 13.28 -16.76
N ASN A 365 -5.91 13.34 -18.00
CA ASN A 365 -4.70 14.06 -18.38
C ASN A 365 -5.00 15.52 -18.75
N PHE A 366 -4.10 16.41 -18.37
CA PHE A 366 -4.13 17.83 -18.70
C PHE A 366 -2.73 18.27 -19.12
N PHE A 367 -2.64 19.28 -19.95
CA PHE A 367 -1.37 19.93 -20.28
C PHE A 367 -1.31 21.30 -19.62
N ILE A 368 -0.11 21.78 -19.32
CA ILE A 368 0.17 23.13 -18.81
C ILE A 368 1.20 23.86 -19.68
N ASP A 369 1.29 25.18 -19.57
CA ASP A 369 2.24 26.04 -20.28
C ASP A 369 3.65 25.95 -19.64
N ASP A 370 4.18 24.74 -19.61
CA ASP A 370 5.53 24.39 -19.17
C ASP A 370 6.16 23.40 -20.15
N ALA A 371 7.47 23.48 -20.34
CA ALA A 371 8.19 22.56 -21.20
C ALA A 371 8.22 21.15 -20.58
N ASP A 372 8.05 20.11 -21.39
CA ASP A 372 8.10 18.72 -20.94
C ASP A 372 9.56 18.26 -20.73
N THR A 373 10.18 18.78 -19.67
CA THR A 373 11.54 18.43 -19.25
C THR A 373 11.54 17.39 -18.14
N ALA A 374 12.60 16.58 -18.10
CA ALA A 374 12.85 15.64 -17.02
C ALA A 374 13.03 16.40 -15.69
N PRO A 375 12.18 16.18 -14.67
CA PRO A 375 12.33 16.87 -13.39
C PRO A 375 13.61 16.46 -12.65
N LEU A 376 14.08 15.23 -12.87
CA LEU A 376 15.33 14.75 -12.31
C LEU A 376 16.53 15.20 -13.17
N ASN A 377 17.48 15.89 -12.56
CA ASN A 377 18.75 16.31 -13.14
C ASN A 377 19.80 16.45 -12.02
N TRP A 378 21.06 16.74 -12.36
CA TRP A 378 22.12 16.88 -11.35
C TRP A 378 21.86 17.99 -10.31
N ALA A 379 21.24 19.11 -10.69
CA ALA A 379 20.91 20.16 -9.72
C ALA A 379 19.89 19.66 -8.69
N THR A 380 18.82 19.01 -9.17
CA THR A 380 17.77 18.41 -8.32
C THR A 380 18.34 17.28 -7.45
N ALA A 381 19.23 16.47 -8.00
CA ALA A 381 19.90 15.39 -7.27
C ALA A 381 20.82 15.92 -6.16
N MET A 382 21.61 16.95 -6.46
CA MET A 382 22.51 17.56 -5.46
C MET A 382 21.74 18.30 -4.37
N GLU A 383 20.65 18.99 -4.71
CA GLU A 383 19.75 19.61 -3.73
C GLU A 383 19.25 18.57 -2.71
N TYR A 384 18.76 17.43 -3.19
CA TYR A 384 18.32 16.35 -2.33
C TYR A 384 19.45 15.70 -1.53
N LEU A 385 20.59 15.42 -2.17
CA LEU A 385 21.72 14.76 -1.52
C LEU A 385 22.33 15.63 -0.40
N LEU A 386 22.35 16.95 -0.56
CA LEU A 386 22.93 17.88 0.40
C LEU A 386 21.93 18.34 1.48
N PHE A 387 20.66 18.52 1.13
CA PHE A 387 19.68 19.18 2.00
C PHE A 387 18.43 18.34 2.31
N ARG A 388 18.26 17.19 1.64
CA ARG A 388 17.01 16.40 1.66
C ARG A 388 15.78 17.23 1.28
N ASP A 389 15.97 18.16 0.36
CA ASP A 389 14.95 19.07 -0.14
C ASP A 389 14.74 18.89 -1.65
N GLY A 390 13.84 19.67 -2.24
CA GLY A 390 13.57 19.68 -3.68
C GLY A 390 12.75 18.49 -4.16
N LEU A 391 12.61 18.35 -5.48
CA LEU A 391 11.65 17.41 -6.10
C LEU A 391 11.90 15.92 -5.79
N MET A 392 13.12 15.53 -5.42
CA MET A 392 13.41 14.15 -5.00
C MET A 392 12.96 13.85 -3.57
N SER A 393 12.76 14.89 -2.74
CA SER A 393 12.30 14.77 -1.35
C SER A 393 10.80 14.49 -1.22
N GLY A 394 10.06 14.49 -2.34
CA GLY A 394 8.61 14.26 -2.38
C GLY A 394 8.15 13.48 -3.60
N THR A 395 6.83 13.37 -3.77
CA THR A 395 6.19 12.61 -4.86
C THR A 395 5.65 13.52 -5.97
N GLY A 396 6.27 14.68 -6.17
CA GLY A 396 5.75 15.71 -7.07
C GLY A 396 4.46 16.29 -6.51
N VAL A 397 3.40 16.37 -7.32
CA VAL A 397 2.07 16.85 -6.86
C VAL A 397 1.18 15.74 -6.29
N SER A 398 1.65 14.49 -6.25
CA SER A 398 0.89 13.36 -5.71
C SER A 398 0.72 13.38 -4.19
N ASP A 399 1.29 14.38 -3.52
CA ASP A 399 1.02 14.69 -2.14
C ASP A 399 -0.21 15.56 -1.90
N VAL A 400 -0.78 16.14 -2.95
CA VAL A 400 -2.08 16.80 -2.87
C VAL A 400 -3.18 15.75 -2.96
N THR A 401 -4.22 15.91 -2.16
CA THR A 401 -5.42 15.10 -2.28
C THR A 401 -6.67 15.89 -1.93
N ALA A 402 -7.80 15.44 -2.45
CA ALA A 402 -9.11 15.94 -2.04
C ALA A 402 -10.08 14.78 -1.81
N LYS A 403 -11.00 14.93 -0.86
CA LYS A 403 -12.07 13.98 -0.59
C LYS A 403 -13.41 14.70 -0.60
N MET A 404 -14.41 14.12 -1.25
CA MET A 404 -15.75 14.71 -1.31
C MET A 404 -16.83 13.65 -1.45
N THR A 405 -18.06 14.11 -1.34
CA THR A 405 -19.29 13.32 -1.47
C THR A 405 -19.90 13.61 -2.84
N THR A 406 -20.06 12.57 -3.66
CA THR A 406 -20.83 12.64 -4.90
C THR A 406 -22.32 12.47 -4.61
N ARG A 407 -23.18 12.70 -5.60
CA ARG A 407 -24.62 12.41 -5.47
C ARG A 407 -24.95 10.92 -5.25
N TYR A 408 -23.99 10.02 -5.48
CA TYR A 408 -24.15 8.57 -5.36
C TYR A 408 -23.65 8.02 -4.02
N ALA A 409 -23.15 8.87 -3.14
CA ALA A 409 -22.67 8.46 -1.83
C ALA A 409 -23.79 7.81 -1.01
N ASP A 410 -23.43 6.78 -0.24
CA ASP A 410 -24.38 6.07 0.63
C ASP A 410 -24.95 6.98 1.73
N ARG A 411 -24.18 7.99 2.16
CA ARG A 411 -24.55 8.95 3.21
C ARG A 411 -24.02 10.35 2.87
N PRO A 412 -24.83 11.41 3.03
CA PRO A 412 -24.35 12.79 2.91
C PRO A 412 -23.19 13.07 3.88
N GLY A 413 -22.14 13.76 3.40
CA GLY A 413 -20.98 14.14 4.21
C GLY A 413 -19.92 13.05 4.40
N VAL A 414 -20.23 11.79 4.06
CA VAL A 414 -19.25 10.70 4.01
C VAL A 414 -18.65 10.68 2.59
N PRO A 415 -17.32 10.78 2.42
CA PRO A 415 -16.72 10.83 1.11
C PRO A 415 -16.75 9.44 0.43
N ASP A 416 -17.22 9.40 -0.81
CA ASP A 416 -17.23 8.22 -1.69
C ASP A 416 -16.26 8.37 -2.87
N ILE A 417 -15.59 9.51 -2.98
CA ILE A 417 -14.57 9.78 -3.99
C ILE A 417 -13.35 10.51 -3.38
N GLN A 418 -12.16 10.13 -3.84
CA GLN A 418 -10.89 10.81 -3.56
C GLN A 418 -10.22 11.23 -4.86
N TYR A 419 -9.59 12.40 -4.87
CA TYR A 419 -8.79 12.87 -5.97
C TYR A 419 -7.33 12.80 -5.60
N TYR A 420 -6.55 12.27 -6.54
CA TYR A 420 -5.11 12.32 -6.53
C TYR A 420 -4.62 13.13 -7.72
N PHE A 421 -3.40 13.62 -7.60
CA PHE A 421 -2.79 14.48 -8.60
C PHE A 421 -1.45 13.87 -9.04
N GLY A 422 -1.09 14.01 -10.32
CA GLY A 422 0.13 13.45 -10.87
C GLY A 422 0.91 14.50 -11.65
N GLY A 423 2.23 14.53 -11.49
CA GLY A 423 3.10 15.49 -12.15
C GLY A 423 4.33 15.84 -11.32
N TYR A 424 5.34 16.41 -11.97
CA TYR A 424 6.60 16.84 -11.35
C TYR A 424 7.37 15.74 -10.59
N LEU A 425 7.20 14.47 -10.95
CA LEU A 425 7.92 13.37 -10.31
C LEU A 425 9.38 13.28 -10.79
N ALA A 426 10.34 13.46 -9.89
CA ALA A 426 11.78 13.38 -10.20
C ALA A 426 12.33 11.95 -10.06
N SER A 427 11.96 11.06 -10.98
CA SER A 427 12.27 9.62 -10.91
C SER A 427 13.35 9.14 -11.89
N CYS A 428 13.13 9.28 -13.19
CA CYS A 428 14.01 8.74 -14.23
C CYS A 428 14.47 9.84 -15.18
N ALA A 429 15.79 9.96 -15.36
CA ALA A 429 16.40 10.86 -16.35
C ALA A 429 17.50 10.15 -17.12
N ARG A 430 17.60 10.39 -18.44
CA ARG A 430 18.56 9.69 -19.30
C ARG A 430 19.96 10.26 -19.11
N THR A 431 20.06 11.59 -19.15
CA THR A 431 21.34 12.32 -19.12
C THR A 431 21.59 13.02 -17.80
N GLY A 432 20.52 13.39 -17.09
CA GLY A 432 20.59 14.22 -15.89
C GLY A 432 20.97 15.68 -16.17
N GLN A 433 20.95 16.11 -17.44
CA GLN A 433 21.19 17.49 -17.83
C GLN A 433 19.98 18.37 -17.49
N VAL A 434 20.24 19.61 -17.06
CA VAL A 434 19.19 20.61 -16.87
C VAL A 434 18.55 20.89 -18.22
N GLY A 435 17.22 20.78 -18.28
CA GLY A 435 16.46 21.00 -19.51
C GLY A 435 16.40 19.80 -20.47
N GLU A 436 16.78 18.59 -20.04
CA GLU A 436 16.54 17.37 -20.83
C GLU A 436 15.06 17.28 -21.22
N LEU A 437 14.75 17.37 -22.51
CA LEU A 437 13.40 17.24 -23.04
C LEU A 437 12.98 15.77 -23.07
N LEU A 438 11.81 15.47 -22.51
CA LEU A 438 11.16 14.16 -22.61
C LEU A 438 10.39 14.04 -23.92
N SER A 439 9.76 15.13 -24.34
CA SER A 439 9.06 15.25 -25.62
C SER A 439 9.05 16.71 -26.10
N ASN A 440 8.58 16.93 -27.33
CA ASN A 440 8.33 18.27 -27.85
C ASN A 440 6.93 18.81 -27.43
N ASN A 441 6.23 18.13 -26.53
CA ASN A 441 4.93 18.54 -26.04
C ASN A 441 5.04 19.46 -24.82
N SER A 442 3.90 20.01 -24.41
CA SER A 442 3.71 20.61 -23.09
C SER A 442 3.81 19.56 -21.98
N ARG A 443 4.24 19.96 -20.78
CA ARG A 443 4.19 19.10 -19.59
C ARG A 443 2.76 18.63 -19.33
N SER A 444 2.63 17.34 -19.01
CA SER A 444 1.37 16.71 -18.60
C SER A 444 1.22 16.68 -17.07
N ILE A 445 0.01 16.95 -16.60
CA ILE A 445 -0.46 16.86 -15.22
C ILE A 445 -1.71 15.99 -15.19
N GLN A 446 -1.86 15.15 -14.18
CA GLN A 446 -2.99 14.27 -14.03
C GLN A 446 -3.87 14.69 -12.84
N ILE A 447 -5.18 14.57 -13.01
CA ILE A 447 -6.14 14.55 -11.91
C ILE A 447 -6.91 13.24 -12.04
N PHE A 448 -6.82 12.36 -11.04
CA PHE A 448 -7.49 11.06 -11.08
C PHE A 448 -8.45 10.89 -9.90
N PRO A 449 -9.78 10.93 -10.16
CA PRO A 449 -10.76 10.52 -9.18
C PRO A 449 -10.69 9.00 -8.96
N ALA A 450 -10.79 8.58 -7.71
CA ALA A 450 -10.86 7.19 -7.28
C ALA A 450 -12.12 6.94 -6.43
N VAL A 451 -12.85 5.87 -6.75
CA VAL A 451 -14.01 5.41 -5.97
C VAL A 451 -13.53 4.85 -4.64
N LEU A 452 -14.07 5.37 -3.54
CA LEU A 452 -13.72 4.95 -2.17
C LEU A 452 -14.64 3.85 -1.62
N ASN A 453 -15.87 3.78 -2.11
CA ASN A 453 -16.88 2.81 -1.65
C ASN A 453 -17.32 1.86 -2.79
N PRO A 454 -16.38 1.10 -3.39
CA PRO A 454 -16.69 0.27 -4.55
C PRO A 454 -17.80 -0.73 -4.20
N LYS A 455 -18.74 -0.93 -5.11
CA LYS A 455 -19.84 -1.91 -4.98
C LYS A 455 -19.49 -3.24 -5.65
N SER A 456 -18.66 -3.17 -6.70
CA SER A 456 -18.09 -4.34 -7.36
C SER A 456 -17.35 -5.24 -6.36
N ARG A 457 -17.49 -6.57 -6.52
CA ARG A 457 -16.81 -7.57 -5.67
C ARG A 457 -16.18 -8.66 -6.53
N GLY A 458 -14.90 -8.87 -6.32
CA GLY A 458 -14.09 -9.92 -6.91
C GLY A 458 -13.88 -11.11 -5.98
N TYR A 459 -12.98 -11.99 -6.40
CA TYR A 459 -12.48 -13.09 -5.58
C TYR A 459 -11.06 -13.53 -5.98
N ILE A 460 -10.42 -14.23 -5.05
CA ILE A 460 -9.15 -14.92 -5.22
C ILE A 460 -9.37 -16.42 -4.99
N THR A 461 -8.79 -17.25 -5.85
CA THR A 461 -8.74 -18.70 -5.65
C THR A 461 -7.40 -19.26 -6.13
N LEU A 462 -7.17 -20.54 -5.94
CA LEU A 462 -5.96 -21.20 -6.42
C LEU A 462 -6.07 -21.56 -7.90
N THR A 463 -4.96 -21.39 -8.61
CA THR A 463 -4.78 -21.93 -9.97
C THR A 463 -4.35 -23.39 -9.93
N SER A 464 -3.51 -23.75 -8.97
CA SER A 464 -2.98 -25.09 -8.74
C SER A 464 -2.70 -25.32 -7.25
N SER A 465 -2.19 -26.51 -6.88
CA SER A 465 -1.67 -26.78 -5.53
C SER A 465 -0.19 -26.38 -5.35
N ASP A 466 0.48 -25.86 -6.38
CA ASP A 466 1.85 -25.37 -6.27
C ASP A 466 1.84 -24.02 -5.53
N PRO A 467 2.54 -23.90 -4.38
CA PRO A 467 2.58 -22.65 -3.63
C PRO A 467 3.31 -21.50 -4.34
N LEU A 468 4.11 -21.80 -5.37
CA LEU A 468 4.84 -20.80 -6.15
C LEU A 468 4.02 -20.26 -7.33
N ASP A 469 2.95 -20.95 -7.73
CA ASP A 469 2.05 -20.45 -8.75
C ASP A 469 1.28 -19.22 -8.22
N PRO A 470 1.12 -18.16 -9.03
CA PRO A 470 0.30 -17.02 -8.63
C PRO A 470 -1.16 -17.46 -8.47
N PRO A 471 -1.88 -16.88 -7.49
CA PRO A 471 -3.29 -17.18 -7.33
C PRO A 471 -4.10 -16.62 -8.51
N LYS A 472 -5.25 -17.23 -8.77
CA LYS A 472 -6.23 -16.69 -9.71
C LYS A 472 -6.93 -15.48 -9.08
N ILE A 473 -6.76 -14.31 -9.68
CA ILE A 473 -7.32 -13.04 -9.19
C ILE A 473 -8.41 -12.57 -10.15
N VAL A 474 -9.65 -12.50 -9.70
CA VAL A 474 -10.76 -11.93 -10.47
C VAL A 474 -11.22 -10.68 -9.74
N ALA A 475 -11.00 -9.49 -10.32
CA ALA A 475 -11.30 -8.24 -9.65
C ALA A 475 -12.77 -7.83 -9.80
N ASN A 476 -13.37 -8.13 -10.97
CA ASN A 476 -14.72 -7.72 -11.35
C ASN A 476 -14.91 -6.20 -11.28
N TYR A 477 -13.90 -5.42 -11.64
CA TYR A 477 -14.01 -3.97 -11.55
C TYR A 477 -15.11 -3.44 -12.47
N LEU A 478 -15.80 -2.40 -11.99
CA LEU A 478 -16.84 -1.69 -12.75
C LEU A 478 -18.00 -2.58 -13.22
N THR A 479 -18.21 -3.71 -12.54
CA THR A 479 -19.37 -4.58 -12.79
C THR A 479 -20.66 -4.03 -12.18
N ASP A 480 -20.55 -3.15 -11.18
CA ASP A 480 -21.65 -2.32 -10.69
C ASP A 480 -21.60 -0.92 -11.31
N GLU A 481 -22.68 -0.53 -11.97
CA GLU A 481 -22.80 0.77 -12.64
C GLU A 481 -22.64 1.98 -11.72
N ARG A 482 -22.83 1.83 -10.40
CA ARG A 482 -22.61 2.93 -9.45
C ARG A 482 -21.13 3.32 -9.38
N ASP A 483 -20.22 2.36 -9.49
CA ASP A 483 -18.78 2.62 -9.46
C ASP A 483 -18.37 3.48 -10.67
N VAL A 484 -18.94 3.17 -11.84
CA VAL A 484 -18.76 3.93 -13.10
C VAL A 484 -19.30 5.35 -12.96
N LYS A 485 -20.52 5.50 -12.42
CA LYS A 485 -21.17 6.80 -12.26
C LYS A 485 -20.42 7.74 -11.31
N VAL A 486 -19.86 7.21 -10.22
CA VAL A 486 -18.99 7.97 -9.30
C VAL A 486 -17.74 8.47 -10.03
N LEU A 487 -17.07 7.63 -10.84
CA LEU A 487 -15.91 8.05 -11.63
C LEU A 487 -16.25 9.16 -12.62
N ILE A 488 -17.37 9.04 -13.34
CA ILE A 488 -17.80 10.05 -14.31
C ILE A 488 -18.08 11.40 -13.62
N GLU A 489 -18.69 11.38 -12.42
CA GLU A 489 -18.87 12.60 -11.62
C GLU A 489 -17.51 13.18 -11.19
N GLY A 490 -16.58 12.29 -10.82
CA GLY A 490 -15.18 12.61 -10.59
C GLY A 490 -14.52 13.36 -11.73
N ILE A 491 -14.63 12.82 -12.95
CA ILE A 491 -14.02 13.40 -14.15
C ILE A 491 -14.63 14.78 -14.44
N LYS A 492 -15.96 14.91 -14.34
CA LYS A 492 -16.65 16.19 -14.51
C LYS A 492 -16.16 17.24 -13.50
N PHE A 493 -15.89 16.85 -12.26
CA PHE A 493 -15.29 17.72 -11.25
C PHE A 493 -13.85 18.11 -11.61
N ALA A 494 -13.00 17.15 -11.99
CA ALA A 494 -11.60 17.40 -12.35
C ALA A 494 -11.50 18.43 -13.51
N ILE A 495 -12.37 18.30 -14.52
CA ILE A 495 -12.44 19.26 -15.64
C ILE A 495 -12.88 20.65 -15.17
N LYS A 496 -13.80 20.76 -14.20
CA LYS A 496 -14.18 22.05 -13.62
C LYS A 496 -13.05 22.66 -12.79
N LEU A 497 -12.35 21.84 -12.01
CA LEU A 497 -11.21 22.28 -11.20
C LEU A 497 -10.13 22.90 -12.10
N SER A 498 -9.80 22.27 -13.23
CA SER A 498 -8.80 22.81 -14.17
C SER A 498 -9.19 24.16 -14.78
N GLN A 499 -10.47 24.57 -14.71
CA GLN A 499 -10.98 25.83 -15.23
C GLN A 499 -10.96 26.98 -14.21
N THR A 500 -10.61 26.70 -12.96
CA THR A 500 -10.47 27.71 -11.91
C THR A 500 -9.37 28.72 -12.23
N SER A 501 -9.48 29.94 -11.71
CA SER A 501 -8.49 30.99 -11.98
C SER A 501 -7.05 30.58 -11.65
N PRO A 502 -6.74 29.96 -10.50
CA PRO A 502 -5.38 29.50 -10.17
C PRO A 502 -4.80 28.51 -11.18
N LEU A 503 -5.59 27.57 -11.70
CA LEU A 503 -5.09 26.55 -12.62
C LEU A 503 -5.02 27.03 -14.08
N ARG A 504 -5.92 27.94 -14.48
CA ARG A 504 -5.82 28.59 -15.80
C ARG A 504 -4.57 29.47 -15.94
N GLN A 505 -4.03 30.00 -14.85
CA GLN A 505 -2.76 30.75 -14.88
C GLN A 505 -1.57 29.88 -15.30
N TYR A 506 -1.67 28.55 -15.11
CA TYR A 506 -0.70 27.58 -15.62
C TYR A 506 -1.01 27.13 -17.06
N GLY A 507 -1.99 27.72 -17.74
CA GLY A 507 -2.43 27.25 -19.07
C GLY A 507 -3.08 25.87 -19.05
N MET A 508 -3.61 25.43 -17.89
CA MET A 508 -4.11 24.07 -17.72
C MET A 508 -5.27 23.77 -18.68
N ARG A 509 -5.09 22.77 -19.55
CA ARG A 509 -6.06 22.38 -20.58
C ARG A 509 -6.22 20.87 -20.63
N LEU A 510 -7.46 20.40 -20.74
CA LEU A 510 -7.78 18.97 -20.85
C LEU A 510 -7.11 18.36 -22.09
N ASP A 511 -6.48 17.20 -21.91
CA ASP A 511 -6.07 16.36 -23.03
C ASP A 511 -7.32 15.78 -23.72
N ARG A 512 -7.46 16.06 -25.02
CA ARG A 512 -8.61 15.65 -25.83
C ARG A 512 -8.30 14.46 -26.73
N THR A 513 -7.17 13.79 -26.51
CA THR A 513 -6.85 12.52 -27.16
C THR A 513 -7.94 11.51 -26.81
N VAL A 514 -8.54 10.94 -27.85
CA VAL A 514 -9.64 9.97 -27.71
C VAL A 514 -9.08 8.66 -27.16
N ALA A 515 -9.71 8.11 -26.11
CA ALA A 515 -9.34 6.81 -25.57
C ALA A 515 -9.55 5.71 -26.63
N GLU A 516 -8.57 4.81 -26.75
CA GLU A 516 -8.62 3.67 -27.66
C GLU A 516 -9.89 2.83 -27.44
N GLY A 517 -10.58 2.49 -28.53
CA GLY A 517 -11.84 1.75 -28.48
C GLY A 517 -13.07 2.58 -28.10
N CYS A 518 -12.93 3.90 -27.96
CA CYS A 518 -14.03 4.83 -27.68
C CYS A 518 -14.30 5.84 -28.82
N GLU A 519 -13.76 5.61 -30.02
CA GLU A 519 -13.82 6.52 -31.17
C GLU A 519 -15.23 6.73 -31.71
N SER A 520 -16.13 5.79 -31.47
CA SER A 520 -17.54 5.86 -31.86
C SER A 520 -18.39 6.80 -31.00
N PHE A 521 -17.89 7.24 -29.85
CA PHE A 521 -18.59 8.13 -28.92
C PHE A 521 -18.13 9.57 -29.08
N THR A 522 -19.06 10.53 -28.98
CA THR A 522 -18.71 11.95 -28.97
C THR A 522 -17.92 12.29 -27.70
N PHE A 523 -16.69 12.79 -27.84
CA PHE A 523 -15.81 13.15 -26.73
C PHE A 523 -16.52 14.05 -25.70
N GLY A 524 -16.30 13.76 -24.42
CA GLY A 524 -16.83 14.55 -23.31
C GLY A 524 -18.28 14.23 -22.92
N THR A 525 -18.99 13.41 -23.72
CA THR A 525 -20.33 12.91 -23.35
C THR A 525 -20.24 11.83 -22.27
N GLU A 526 -21.37 11.56 -21.62
CA GLU A 526 -21.44 10.49 -20.61
C GLU A 526 -21.08 9.12 -21.18
N ALA A 527 -21.58 8.80 -22.39
CA ALA A 527 -21.27 7.55 -23.08
C ALA A 527 -19.77 7.43 -23.41
N TYR A 528 -19.12 8.52 -23.79
CA TYR A 528 -17.66 8.54 -23.98
C TYR A 528 -16.92 8.24 -22.67
N TRP A 529 -17.28 8.91 -21.57
CA TRP A 529 -16.60 8.69 -20.29
C TRP A 529 -16.85 7.29 -19.73
N GLU A 530 -18.05 6.73 -19.91
CA GLU A 530 -18.33 5.34 -19.56
C GLU A 530 -17.42 4.38 -20.34
N CYS A 531 -17.29 4.54 -21.65
CA CYS A 531 -16.35 3.76 -22.43
C CYS A 531 -14.91 3.94 -21.91
N ALA A 532 -14.48 5.19 -21.72
CA ALA A 532 -13.10 5.51 -21.36
C ALA A 532 -12.69 4.92 -20.01
N VAL A 533 -13.56 4.95 -18.98
CA VAL A 533 -13.24 4.38 -17.66
C VAL A 533 -13.12 2.86 -17.69
N ARG A 534 -13.83 2.18 -18.59
CA ARG A 534 -13.74 0.72 -18.78
C ARG A 534 -12.52 0.33 -19.61
N GLN A 535 -12.16 1.14 -20.61
CA GLN A 535 -10.94 0.95 -21.41
C GLN A 535 -9.69 1.15 -20.56
N ASN A 536 -9.58 2.32 -19.93
CA ASN A 536 -8.40 2.78 -19.20
C ASN A 536 -8.67 2.81 -17.70
N THR A 537 -9.13 1.69 -17.15
CA THR A 537 -9.36 1.54 -15.72
C THR A 537 -8.05 1.68 -14.95
N GLY A 538 -8.01 2.55 -13.95
CA GLY A 538 -6.87 2.73 -13.06
C GLY A 538 -7.06 1.96 -11.75
N PRO A 539 -6.65 0.69 -11.62
CA PRO A 539 -6.72 0.01 -10.34
C PRO A 539 -5.80 0.70 -9.34
N GLU A 540 -6.35 1.11 -8.20
CA GLU A 540 -5.52 1.64 -7.11
C GLU A 540 -4.81 0.50 -6.37
N ASN A 541 -3.88 0.84 -5.51
CA ASN A 541 -3.02 -0.12 -4.84
C ASN A 541 -3.53 -0.51 -3.43
N HIS A 542 -4.86 -0.63 -3.29
CA HIS A 542 -5.62 -0.64 -2.03
C HIS A 542 -6.50 -1.89 -1.83
N GLN A 543 -6.05 -3.06 -2.30
CA GLN A 543 -6.83 -4.30 -2.22
C GLN A 543 -7.17 -4.69 -0.78
N ALA A 544 -8.39 -5.17 -0.56
CA ALA A 544 -8.93 -5.50 0.75
C ALA A 544 -10.01 -6.62 0.70
N GLY A 545 -10.37 -7.13 1.87
CA GLY A 545 -11.59 -7.90 2.11
C GLY A 545 -11.60 -9.40 1.78
N SER A 546 -10.51 -9.93 1.23
CA SER A 546 -10.38 -11.33 0.83
C SER A 546 -10.36 -12.36 1.99
N CYS A 547 -10.24 -11.90 3.23
CA CYS A 547 -10.38 -12.68 4.46
C CYS A 547 -11.30 -11.96 5.46
N LYS A 548 -12.45 -11.48 4.96
CA LYS A 548 -13.42 -10.63 5.67
C LYS A 548 -13.63 -10.99 7.15
N MET A 549 -13.55 -9.99 8.01
CA MET A 549 -13.95 -10.06 9.42
C MET A 549 -15.48 -10.04 9.60
N GLY A 550 -16.01 -10.89 10.48
CA GLY A 550 -17.43 -10.91 10.79
C GLY A 550 -17.81 -11.86 11.94
N PRO A 551 -19.05 -11.76 12.45
CA PRO A 551 -19.53 -12.63 13.52
C PRO A 551 -19.66 -14.07 13.04
N GLY A 552 -19.62 -15.04 13.96
CA GLY A 552 -19.65 -16.47 13.62
C GLY A 552 -20.93 -16.97 12.93
N HIS A 553 -21.99 -16.16 12.88
CA HIS A 553 -23.21 -16.46 12.14
C HIS A 553 -23.20 -15.89 10.70
N ASP A 554 -22.22 -15.07 10.33
CA ASP A 554 -21.98 -14.67 8.94
C ASP A 554 -21.25 -15.81 8.23
N PRO A 555 -21.90 -16.53 7.29
CA PRO A 555 -21.28 -17.68 6.62
C PRO A 555 -20.10 -17.30 5.74
N MET A 556 -19.93 -16.01 5.42
CA MET A 556 -18.83 -15.49 4.60
C MET A 556 -17.72 -14.85 5.43
N ALA A 557 -17.83 -14.82 6.76
CA ALA A 557 -16.75 -14.35 7.62
C ALA A 557 -15.61 -15.38 7.66
N VAL A 558 -14.38 -14.90 7.50
CA VAL A 558 -13.16 -15.70 7.58
C VAL A 558 -12.51 -15.58 8.94
N VAL A 559 -12.51 -14.37 9.50
CA VAL A 559 -12.03 -14.12 10.86
C VAL A 559 -13.12 -13.51 11.74
N ASP A 560 -13.02 -13.74 13.04
CA ASP A 560 -13.86 -13.07 14.02
C ASP A 560 -13.37 -11.64 14.35
N HIS A 561 -14.09 -10.93 15.21
CA HIS A 561 -13.72 -9.57 15.66
C HIS A 561 -12.40 -9.51 16.45
N GLU A 562 -11.85 -10.65 16.87
CA GLU A 562 -10.51 -10.75 17.45
C GLU A 562 -9.46 -11.17 16.41
N LEU A 563 -9.82 -11.23 15.13
CA LEU A 563 -8.97 -11.62 14.00
C LEU A 563 -8.59 -13.10 13.97
N ARG A 564 -9.26 -13.97 14.74
CA ARG A 564 -9.04 -15.43 14.71
C ARG A 564 -9.75 -16.04 13.53
N VAL A 565 -9.08 -16.92 12.81
CA VAL A 565 -9.70 -17.67 11.70
C VAL A 565 -10.78 -18.58 12.26
N HIS A 566 -11.99 -18.47 11.74
CA HIS A 566 -13.12 -19.27 12.18
C HIS A 566 -12.80 -20.77 12.04
N GLY A 567 -13.09 -21.51 13.11
CA GLY A 567 -12.91 -22.97 13.16
C GLY A 567 -11.46 -23.50 13.19
N ILE A 568 -10.44 -22.63 13.20
CA ILE A 568 -9.02 -23.02 13.33
C ILE A 568 -8.43 -22.42 14.60
N ARG A 569 -7.83 -23.26 15.46
CA ARG A 569 -7.19 -22.80 16.70
C ARG A 569 -5.72 -22.46 16.46
N GLY A 570 -5.28 -21.31 16.98
CA GLY A 570 -3.90 -20.85 16.85
C GLY A 570 -3.58 -20.16 15.52
N LEU A 571 -4.59 -19.64 14.82
CA LEU A 571 -4.42 -18.94 13.55
C LEU A 571 -5.16 -17.59 13.55
N ARG A 572 -4.47 -16.53 13.15
CA ARG A 572 -5.04 -15.20 12.89
C ARG A 572 -4.66 -14.68 11.53
N VAL A 573 -5.46 -13.74 11.01
CA VAL A 573 -5.09 -12.90 9.86
C VAL A 573 -5.05 -11.45 10.30
N MET A 574 -3.94 -10.75 10.04
CA MET A 574 -3.75 -9.36 10.44
C MET A 574 -3.15 -8.56 9.28
N ASP A 575 -4.00 -8.12 8.37
CA ASP A 575 -3.68 -7.23 7.25
C ASP A 575 -4.99 -6.70 6.60
N THR A 576 -4.90 -6.06 5.44
CA THR A 576 -6.06 -5.46 4.74
C THR A 576 -7.10 -6.47 4.24
N SER A 577 -6.77 -7.77 4.16
CA SER A 577 -7.72 -8.83 3.78
C SER A 577 -8.90 -8.93 4.74
N ILE A 578 -8.75 -8.51 6.01
CA ILE A 578 -9.80 -8.64 7.02
C ILE A 578 -10.88 -7.56 6.91
N MET A 579 -10.63 -6.47 6.18
CA MET A 579 -11.55 -5.33 6.10
C MET A 579 -12.88 -5.74 5.46
N PRO A 580 -14.02 -5.65 6.17
CA PRO A 580 -15.32 -5.99 5.58
C PRO A 580 -15.70 -5.08 4.41
N LYS A 581 -15.36 -3.81 4.55
CA LYS A 581 -15.33 -2.78 3.50
C LYS A 581 -13.99 -2.07 3.60
N VAL A 582 -13.40 -1.71 2.47
CA VAL A 582 -12.22 -0.85 2.42
C VAL A 582 -12.56 0.50 3.01
N THR A 583 -11.61 1.11 3.70
CA THR A 583 -11.74 2.45 4.27
C THR A 583 -11.75 3.50 3.18
N ALA A 584 -12.48 4.60 3.36
CA ALA A 584 -12.54 5.73 2.45
C ALA A 584 -11.22 6.53 2.43
N GLY A 585 -10.15 5.95 1.90
CA GLY A 585 -8.82 6.53 1.78
C GLY A 585 -7.73 5.46 1.58
N ASN A 586 -6.47 5.88 1.58
CA ASN A 586 -5.34 4.95 1.42
C ASN A 586 -5.30 3.89 2.54
N THR A 587 -4.93 2.66 2.22
CA THR A 587 -5.07 1.51 3.15
C THR A 587 -3.84 1.24 4.02
N HIS A 588 -2.75 2.01 3.87
CA HIS A 588 -1.52 1.78 4.64
C HIS A 588 -1.71 2.07 6.14
N ALA A 589 -2.24 3.24 6.51
CA ALA A 589 -2.48 3.55 7.92
C ALA A 589 -3.51 2.60 8.55
N PRO A 590 -4.65 2.25 7.88
CA PRO A 590 -5.54 1.20 8.36
C PRO A 590 -4.86 -0.16 8.57
N ALA A 591 -3.94 -0.57 7.70
CA ALA A 591 -3.18 -1.82 7.89
C ALA A 591 -2.30 -1.80 9.15
N VAL A 592 -1.64 -0.66 9.42
CA VAL A 592 -0.85 -0.45 10.65
C VAL A 592 -1.75 -0.48 11.88
N MET A 593 -2.92 0.18 11.83
CA MET A 593 -3.89 0.16 12.93
C MET A 593 -4.41 -1.25 13.22
N ILE A 594 -4.79 -2.01 12.18
CA ILE A 594 -5.23 -3.41 12.31
C ILE A 594 -4.15 -4.24 13.02
N ALA A 595 -2.88 -4.04 12.67
CA ALA A 595 -1.77 -4.74 13.29
C ALA A 595 -1.50 -4.32 14.75
N GLU A 596 -1.60 -3.02 15.07
CA GLU A 596 -1.50 -2.52 16.44
C GLU A 596 -2.59 -3.13 17.34
N ARG A 597 -3.83 -3.09 16.86
CA ARG A 597 -4.98 -3.68 17.56
C ARG A 597 -4.88 -5.19 17.65
N GLY A 598 -4.52 -5.86 16.57
CA GLY A 598 -4.31 -7.32 16.54
C GLY A 598 -3.23 -7.77 17.52
N SER A 599 -2.13 -7.02 17.60
CA SER A 599 -1.06 -7.27 18.57
C SER A 599 -1.55 -7.09 20.01
N TYR A 600 -2.35 -6.06 20.29
CA TYR A 600 -3.03 -5.88 21.58
C TYR A 600 -3.91 -7.09 21.94
N LEU A 601 -4.69 -7.60 20.98
CA LEU A 601 -5.58 -8.75 21.19
C LEU A 601 -4.79 -10.04 21.48
N VAL A 602 -3.67 -10.27 20.79
CA VAL A 602 -2.77 -11.41 21.06
C VAL A 602 -2.13 -11.27 22.44
N LYS A 603 -1.66 -10.07 22.80
CA LYS A 603 -1.10 -9.79 24.13
C LYS A 603 -2.11 -10.11 25.23
N ARG A 604 -3.34 -9.64 25.08
CA ARG A 604 -4.45 -9.93 26.01
C ARG A 604 -4.74 -11.42 26.12
N ALA A 605 -4.81 -12.14 24.99
CA ALA A 605 -5.14 -13.57 24.97
C ALA A 605 -4.07 -14.46 25.64
N TRP A 606 -2.80 -14.05 25.60
CA TRP A 606 -1.67 -14.83 26.13
C TRP A 606 -1.03 -14.25 27.40
N GLY A 607 -1.74 -13.36 28.11
CA GLY A 607 -1.28 -12.78 29.38
C GLY A 607 -0.06 -11.86 29.26
N GLY A 608 0.18 -11.29 28.08
CA GLY A 608 1.17 -10.25 27.87
C GLY A 608 0.77 -8.94 28.55
N LYS A 609 1.74 -8.13 28.97
CA LYS A 609 1.46 -6.74 29.39
C LYS A 609 1.02 -5.95 28.16
N VAL A 610 -0.12 -5.27 28.31
CA VAL A 610 -0.84 -4.60 27.22
C VAL A 610 -0.61 -3.10 27.26
#